data_AF-A0A077S662-F1
#
_entry.id   AF-A0A077S662-F1
#
_cell.length_a   1.000
_cell.length_b   1.000
_cell.length_c   1.000
_cell.angle_alpha   90.00
_cell.angle_beta   90.00
_cell.angle_gamma   90.00
#
_symmetry.space_group_name_H-M   'P 1'
#
loop_
_entity.id
_entity.type
_entity.pdbx_description
1 polymer ?
#
loop_
_entity_poly.entity_id
_entity_poly.type
_entity_poly.pdbx_seq_one_letter_code
_entity_poly.pdbx_strand_id
1 'polypeptide(L)'
;MAAGRRVMSNAGVAAALVALLVVAAAAGAAGYHVCDVDTDSMVSNCRSYCTVGSTEASPSGACCGAVHGGDFHCLCKYKDVLPKNIDANRAMQIPGKCGYGATSC
;
A
#
# COMPACT_ATOMS: atom_id res chain seq x y z
N MET A 1 -9.13 48.76 32.95
CA MET A 1 -7.93 49.39 32.37
C MET A 1 -6.71 48.58 32.79
N ALA A 2 -5.88 48.17 31.82
CA ALA A 2 -4.44 47.84 31.91
C ALA A 2 -4.11 46.68 30.95
N ALA A 3 -3.87 47.05 29.69
CA ALA A 3 -3.20 46.20 28.72
C ALA A 3 -1.71 46.09 29.11
N GLY A 4 -1.24 44.89 29.41
CA GLY A 4 0.18 44.59 29.60
C GLY A 4 0.72 43.84 28.39
N ARG A 5 1.23 44.57 27.39
CA ARG A 5 1.91 44.01 26.22
C ARG A 5 3.28 43.46 26.69
N ARG A 6 3.38 42.16 26.97
CA ARG A 6 4.69 41.52 27.16
C ARG A 6 5.32 41.27 25.79
N VAL A 7 6.48 41.91 25.64
CA VAL A 7 7.45 41.78 24.56
C VAL A 7 7.63 40.31 24.15
N MET A 8 7.44 40.04 22.86
CA MET A 8 7.76 38.78 22.20
C MET A 8 9.27 38.56 22.23
N SER A 9 9.74 37.61 23.04
CA SER A 9 11.13 37.16 23.01
C SER A 9 11.38 36.34 21.74
N ASN A 10 12.25 36.86 20.86
CA ASN A 10 12.66 36.26 19.58
C ASN A 10 13.36 34.87 19.68
N ALA A 11 13.52 34.31 20.88
CA ALA A 11 14.05 32.96 21.09
C ALA A 11 13.01 31.85 20.86
N GLY A 12 11.71 32.19 20.85
CA GLY A 12 10.63 31.22 20.58
C GLY A 12 10.45 30.88 19.11
N VAL A 13 10.96 31.73 18.19
CA VAL A 13 10.72 31.56 16.75
C VAL A 13 11.52 30.38 16.19
N ALA A 14 12.77 30.20 16.62
CA ALA A 14 13.60 29.08 16.18
C ALA A 14 13.06 27.72 16.66
N ALA A 15 12.60 27.64 17.92
CA ALA A 15 12.01 26.43 18.47
C ALA A 15 10.65 26.10 17.83
N ALA A 16 9.82 27.12 17.56
CA ALA A 16 8.54 26.95 16.89
C ALA A 16 8.70 26.49 15.42
N LEU A 17 9.70 27.00 14.71
CA LEU A 17 10.00 26.59 13.32
C LEU A 17 10.50 25.14 13.25
N VAL A 18 11.36 24.72 14.18
CA VAL A 18 11.83 23.32 14.27
C VAL A 18 10.67 22.38 14.61
N ALA A 19 9.76 22.78 15.51
CA ALA A 19 8.58 21.98 15.84
C ALA A 19 7.62 21.81 14.64
N LEU A 20 7.45 22.85 13.80
CA LEU A 20 6.65 22.77 12.57
C LEU A 20 7.26 21.84 11.51
N LEU A 21 8.59 21.81 11.38
CA LEU A 21 9.29 20.94 10.42
C LEU A 21 9.18 19.45 10.78
N VAL A 22 9.11 19.10 12.07
CA VAL A 22 8.98 17.71 12.54
C VAL A 22 7.57 17.14 12.26
N VAL A 23 6.53 17.98 12.26
CA VAL A 23 5.14 17.52 12.01
C VAL A 23 4.88 17.27 10.52
N ALA A 24 5.56 17.98 9.62
CA ALA A 24 5.39 17.81 8.17
C ALA A 24 5.96 16.48 7.62
N ALA A 25 6.90 15.84 8.33
CA ALA A 25 7.52 14.58 7.91
C ALA A 25 6.63 13.33 8.16
N ALA A 26 5.50 13.48 8.85
CA ALA A 26 4.62 12.38 9.21
C ALA A 26 3.49 12.10 8.19
N ALA A 27 3.46 12.81 7.06
CA ALA A 27 2.59 12.45 5.94
C ALA A 27 3.19 11.23 5.21
N GLY A 28 3.16 10.08 5.89
CA GLY A 28 3.47 8.78 5.29
C GLY A 28 2.58 8.57 4.08
N ALA A 29 3.14 7.99 3.01
CA ALA A 29 2.43 7.67 1.79
C ALA A 29 1.16 6.88 2.15
N ALA A 30 -0.01 7.52 2.03
CA ALA A 30 -1.26 6.78 2.07
C ALA A 30 -1.23 5.82 0.87
N GLY A 31 -1.11 4.53 1.16
CA GLY A 31 -1.15 3.50 0.13
C GLY A 31 -2.44 3.62 -0.69
N TYR A 32 -2.34 3.45 -2.01
CA TYR A 32 -3.54 3.48 -2.83
C TYR A 32 -4.26 2.13 -2.67
N HIS A 33 -5.53 2.17 -2.30
CA HIS A 33 -6.35 0.97 -2.22
C HIS A 33 -7.11 0.75 -3.52
N VAL A 34 -7.09 -0.48 -4.03
CA VAL A 34 -7.95 -0.94 -5.13
C VAL A 34 -8.59 -2.25 -4.71
N CYS A 35 -9.90 -2.36 -4.88
CA CYS A 35 -10.65 -3.57 -4.52
C CYS A 35 -10.36 -4.03 -3.08
N ASP A 36 -10.35 -3.10 -2.12
CA ASP A 36 -10.02 -3.32 -0.70
C ASP A 36 -8.56 -3.77 -0.41
N VAL A 37 -7.68 -3.75 -1.41
CA VAL A 37 -6.27 -4.16 -1.25
C VAL A 37 -5.36 -2.94 -1.29
N ASP A 38 -4.46 -2.82 -0.31
CA ASP A 38 -3.32 -1.90 -0.42
C ASP A 38 -2.38 -2.39 -1.52
N THR A 39 -2.24 -1.58 -2.54
CA THR A 39 -1.58 -2.01 -3.78
C THR A 39 -0.07 -1.95 -3.74
N ASP A 40 0.52 -1.08 -2.91
CA ASP A 40 1.96 -1.05 -2.69
C ASP A 40 2.40 -2.33 -1.98
N SER A 41 1.68 -2.70 -0.90
CA SER A 41 1.86 -3.97 -0.21
C SER A 41 1.60 -5.16 -1.12
N MET A 42 0.52 -5.16 -1.91
CA MET A 42 0.25 -6.26 -2.85
C MET A 42 1.39 -6.41 -3.87
N VAL A 43 1.81 -5.32 -4.52
CA VAL A 43 2.86 -5.39 -5.55
C VAL A 43 4.20 -5.79 -4.93
N SER A 44 4.59 -5.19 -3.81
CA SER A 44 5.86 -5.49 -3.16
C SER A 44 5.95 -6.95 -2.69
N ASN A 45 4.85 -7.51 -2.20
CA ASN A 45 4.85 -8.87 -1.65
C ASN A 45 4.53 -9.97 -2.68
N CYS A 46 3.73 -9.68 -3.72
CA CYS A 46 3.26 -10.69 -4.68
C CYS A 46 4.02 -10.70 -6.02
N ARG A 47 4.81 -9.67 -6.33
CA ARG A 47 5.41 -9.51 -7.66
C ARG A 47 6.30 -10.69 -8.07
N SER A 48 7.08 -11.28 -7.16
CA SER A 48 7.98 -12.39 -7.49
C SER A 48 7.19 -13.63 -7.97
N TYR A 49 6.07 -13.92 -7.31
CA TYR A 49 5.15 -14.98 -7.72
C TYR A 49 4.46 -14.67 -9.05
N CYS A 50 4.03 -13.43 -9.26
CA CYS A 50 3.25 -13.03 -10.43
C CYS A 50 4.07 -12.70 -11.67
N THR A 51 5.41 -12.63 -11.58
CA THR A 51 6.23 -12.28 -12.74
C THR A 51 6.24 -13.40 -13.78
N VAL A 52 6.18 -13.04 -15.07
CA VAL A 52 6.28 -14.00 -16.18
C VAL A 52 7.58 -14.81 -16.05
N GLY A 53 7.47 -16.14 -16.13
CA GLY A 53 8.60 -17.05 -15.96
C GLY A 53 8.98 -17.36 -14.50
N SER A 54 8.20 -16.89 -13.52
CA SER A 54 8.41 -17.26 -12.11
C SER A 54 8.33 -18.78 -11.93
N THR A 55 9.32 -19.33 -11.23
CA THR A 55 9.41 -20.75 -10.88
C THR A 55 8.79 -21.07 -9.52
N GLU A 56 8.23 -20.07 -8.83
CA GLU A 56 7.62 -20.25 -7.52
C GLU A 56 6.36 -21.13 -7.63
N ALA A 57 6.24 -22.15 -6.75
CA ALA A 57 5.09 -23.05 -6.75
C ALA A 57 3.82 -22.43 -6.12
N SER A 58 4.01 -21.46 -5.22
CA SER A 58 2.98 -20.78 -4.44
C SER A 58 3.43 -19.36 -4.07
N PRO A 59 2.49 -18.41 -3.86
CA PRO A 59 2.80 -17.11 -3.31
C PRO A 59 3.40 -17.22 -1.90
N SER A 60 4.15 -16.21 -1.49
CA SER A 60 4.66 -16.09 -0.13
C SER A 60 3.51 -15.84 0.87
N GLY A 61 3.74 -16.15 2.15
CA GLY A 61 2.78 -15.81 3.21
C GLY A 61 2.54 -14.30 3.31
N ALA A 62 3.57 -13.49 3.02
CA ALA A 62 3.44 -12.03 2.98
C ALA A 62 2.55 -11.57 1.81
N CYS A 63 2.64 -12.21 0.64
CA CYS A 63 1.72 -11.96 -0.46
C CYS A 63 0.28 -12.29 -0.07
N CYS A 64 0.04 -13.45 0.54
CA CYS A 64 -1.28 -13.81 1.01
C CYS A 64 -1.82 -12.79 2.03
N GLY A 65 -0.99 -12.37 2.99
CA GLY A 65 -1.36 -11.33 3.96
C GLY A 65 -1.69 -9.99 3.31
N ALA A 66 -0.94 -9.58 2.28
CA ALA A 66 -1.13 -8.31 1.58
C ALA A 66 -2.47 -8.23 0.82
N VAL A 67 -3.00 -9.37 0.35
CA VAL A 67 -4.28 -9.43 -0.37
C VAL A 67 -5.44 -9.95 0.49
N HIS A 68 -5.20 -10.23 1.76
CA HIS A 68 -6.21 -10.76 2.66
C HIS A 68 -7.34 -9.74 2.87
N GLY A 69 -8.58 -10.17 2.65
CA GLY A 69 -9.76 -9.28 2.71
C GLY A 69 -10.10 -8.59 1.38
N GLY A 70 -9.22 -8.68 0.37
CA GLY A 70 -9.43 -8.08 -0.94
C GLY A 70 -10.65 -8.62 -1.70
N ASP A 71 -11.28 -7.76 -2.48
CA ASP A 71 -12.32 -8.14 -3.45
C ASP A 71 -11.68 -8.70 -4.73
N PHE A 72 -11.52 -10.03 -4.76
CA PHE A 72 -10.93 -10.72 -5.91
C PHE A 72 -11.78 -10.63 -7.18
N HIS A 73 -13.11 -10.46 -7.08
CA HIS A 73 -13.96 -10.27 -8.26
C HIS A 73 -13.76 -8.88 -8.88
N CYS A 74 -13.57 -7.86 -8.04
CA CYS A 74 -13.15 -6.53 -8.48
C CYS A 74 -11.75 -6.58 -9.12
N LEU A 75 -10.78 -7.28 -8.52
CA LEU A 75 -9.43 -7.43 -9.07
C LEU A 75 -9.44 -8.12 -10.45
N CYS A 76 -10.37 -9.05 -10.72
CA CYS A 76 -10.54 -9.65 -12.04
C CYS A 76 -10.74 -8.61 -13.15
N LYS A 77 -11.36 -7.46 -12.86
CA LYS A 77 -11.59 -6.39 -13.85
C LYS A 77 -10.29 -5.78 -14.36
N TYR A 78 -9.19 -5.95 -13.64
CA TYR A 78 -7.87 -5.44 -13.98
C TYR A 78 -7.00 -6.45 -14.73
N LYS A 79 -7.48 -7.69 -14.96
CA LYS A 79 -6.68 -8.78 -15.56
C LYS A 79 -6.08 -8.40 -16.92
N ASP A 80 -6.83 -7.68 -17.75
CA ASP A 80 -6.47 -7.36 -19.12
C ASP A 80 -5.59 -6.10 -19.23
N VAL A 81 -5.44 -5.35 -18.13
CA VAL A 81 -4.61 -4.15 -18.05
C VAL A 81 -3.34 -4.37 -17.23
N LEU A 82 -3.06 -5.62 -16.84
CA LEU A 82 -1.83 -5.96 -16.13
C LEU A 82 -0.59 -5.63 -16.99
N PRO A 83 0.51 -5.17 -16.35
CA PRO A 83 1.77 -4.98 -17.06
C PRO A 83 2.23 -6.26 -17.77
N LYS A 84 2.87 -6.13 -18.94
CA LYS A 84 3.31 -7.27 -19.77
C LYS A 84 4.28 -8.24 -19.06
N ASN A 85 4.94 -7.79 -18.00
CA ASN A 85 5.84 -8.60 -17.18
C ASN A 85 5.14 -9.37 -16.06
N ILE A 86 3.82 -9.26 -15.94
CA ILE A 86 2.99 -9.96 -14.95
C ILE A 86 2.16 -11.04 -15.67
N ASP A 87 2.25 -12.27 -15.17
CA ASP A 87 1.45 -13.40 -15.60
C ASP A 87 0.07 -13.33 -14.94
N ALA A 88 -0.94 -12.99 -15.75
CA ALA A 88 -2.32 -12.86 -15.30
C ALA A 88 -2.87 -14.17 -14.71
N ASN A 89 -2.51 -15.33 -15.28
CA ASN A 89 -2.99 -16.62 -14.78
C ASN A 89 -2.44 -16.91 -13.39
N ARG A 90 -1.17 -16.54 -13.13
CA ARG A 90 -0.57 -16.68 -11.81
C ARG A 90 -1.22 -15.71 -10.81
N ALA A 91 -1.47 -14.46 -11.21
CA ALA A 91 -2.16 -13.49 -10.35
C ALA A 91 -3.57 -13.99 -9.94
N MET A 92 -4.36 -14.53 -10.87
CA MET A 92 -5.71 -15.03 -10.58
C MET A 92 -5.74 -16.35 -9.79
N GLN A 93 -4.60 -17.05 -9.67
CA GLN A 93 -4.49 -18.24 -8.82
C GLN A 93 -4.23 -17.90 -7.35
N ILE A 94 -3.82 -16.67 -7.00
CA ILE A 94 -3.48 -16.28 -5.62
C ILE A 94 -4.59 -16.64 -4.62
N PRO A 95 -5.88 -16.33 -4.85
CA PRO A 95 -6.93 -16.63 -3.88
C PRO A 95 -7.04 -18.12 -3.57
N GLY A 96 -6.96 -18.97 -4.60
CA GLY A 96 -6.96 -20.42 -4.44
C GLY A 96 -5.70 -20.93 -3.73
N LYS A 97 -4.52 -20.37 -4.03
CA LYS A 97 -3.24 -20.76 -3.41
C LYS A 97 -3.11 -20.29 -1.96
N CYS A 98 -3.75 -19.18 -1.59
CA CYS A 98 -3.78 -18.65 -0.23
C CYS A 98 -4.94 -19.18 0.62
N GLY A 99 -5.84 -19.98 0.04
CA GLY A 99 -6.95 -20.60 0.78
C GLY A 99 -8.20 -19.71 0.94
N TYR A 100 -8.32 -18.63 0.17
CA TYR A 100 -9.49 -17.72 0.20
C TYR A 100 -10.65 -18.18 -0.69
N GLY A 101 -10.51 -19.37 -1.30
CA GLY A 101 -11.42 -19.89 -2.31
C GLY A 101 -10.94 -19.58 -3.73
N ALA A 102 -11.31 -20.44 -4.68
CA ALA A 102 -11.04 -20.17 -6.09
C ALA A 102 -11.97 -19.04 -6.55
N THR A 103 -11.40 -18.01 -7.17
CA THR A 103 -12.17 -16.97 -7.86
C THR A 103 -12.11 -17.24 -9.35
N SER A 104 -13.27 -17.38 -10.00
CA SER A 104 -13.34 -17.41 -11.45
C SER A 104 -13.39 -15.98 -11.99
N CYS A 105 -12.32 -15.59 -12.69
CA CYS A 105 -12.34 -14.56 -13.71
C CYS A 105 -12.44 -15.26 -15.07
#